data_AF-A0A3B9ECD8-F1
#
_entry.id   AF-A0A3B9ECD8-F1
#
_cell.length_a   1.000
_cell.length_b   1.000
_cell.length_c   1.000
_cell.angle_alpha   90.00
_cell.angle_beta   90.00
_cell.angle_gamma   90.00
#
_symmetry.space_group_name_H-M   'P 1'
#
loop_
_entity.id
_entity.type
_entity.pdbx_description
1 polymer ?
#
loop_
_entity_poly.entity_id
_entity_poly.type
_entity_poly.pdbx_seq_one_letter_code
_entity_poly.pdbx_strand_id
1 'polypeptide(L)'
;MHQTQPPQKQNNLYIVYWAMAAEPVILALIAVLLKSRNAVENFLSPASEEPVMVAFIAISMIFVWLSFRFASGRNLLPQALTAQANPQGFRLVALGLAIAPGILGFVHYLFFGKLLALLILNGGAVALTIKHITQFNEGNS
;
A
#
# COMPACT_ATOMS: atom_id res chain seq x y z
N MET A 1 -37.58 -3.38 -14.85
CA MET A 1 -36.44 -2.97 -14.01
C MET A 1 -35.86 -4.23 -13.36
N HIS A 2 -34.91 -4.89 -14.01
CA HIS A 2 -34.19 -6.00 -13.38
C HIS A 2 -32.89 -5.42 -12.79
N GLN A 3 -32.86 -5.26 -11.47
CA GLN A 3 -31.61 -5.14 -10.73
C GLN A 3 -30.90 -6.49 -10.83
N THR A 4 -30.02 -6.63 -11.80
CA THR A 4 -29.03 -7.70 -11.82
C THR A 4 -28.08 -7.47 -10.65
N GLN A 5 -28.14 -8.36 -9.66
CA GLN A 5 -27.12 -8.42 -8.62
C GLN A 5 -25.74 -8.45 -9.27
N PRO A 6 -24.75 -7.69 -8.75
CA PRO A 6 -23.40 -7.74 -9.29
C PRO A 6 -22.87 -9.19 -9.19
N PRO A 7 -22.15 -9.69 -10.21
CA PRO A 7 -21.68 -11.05 -10.24
C PRO A 7 -20.82 -11.34 -9.00
N GLN A 8 -21.10 -12.43 -8.30
CA GLN A 8 -20.53 -12.85 -7.01
C GLN A 8 -18.98 -12.75 -6.94
N LYS A 9 -18.30 -12.90 -8.09
CA LYS A 9 -16.84 -12.78 -8.25
C LYS A 9 -16.30 -11.36 -8.05
N GLN A 10 -17.10 -10.32 -8.37
CA GLN A 10 -16.75 -8.92 -8.21
C GLN A 10 -16.87 -8.47 -6.73
N ASN A 11 -17.82 -9.04 -5.99
CA ASN A 11 -17.94 -8.82 -4.54
C ASN A 11 -16.70 -9.33 -3.78
N ASN A 12 -16.14 -10.46 -4.19
CA ASN A 12 -14.96 -11.02 -3.53
C ASN A 12 -13.69 -10.16 -3.72
N LEU A 13 -13.49 -9.57 -4.90
CA LEU A 13 -12.35 -8.68 -5.15
C LEU A 13 -12.42 -7.38 -4.35
N TYR A 14 -13.63 -6.86 -4.15
CA TYR A 14 -13.83 -5.66 -3.35
C TYR A 14 -13.41 -5.86 -1.89
N ILE A 15 -13.73 -7.02 -1.30
CA ILE A 15 -13.28 -7.38 0.05
C ILE A 15 -11.75 -7.43 0.10
N VAL A 16 -11.11 -8.03 -0.91
CA VAL A 16 -9.65 -8.10 -0.99
C VAL A 16 -9.02 -6.70 -1.02
N TYR A 17 -9.60 -5.76 -1.76
CA TYR A 17 -9.08 -4.40 -1.84
C TYR A 17 -9.15 -3.66 -0.51
N TRP A 18 -10.27 -3.79 0.22
CA TRP A 18 -10.39 -3.16 1.53
C TRP A 18 -9.54 -3.84 2.60
N ALA A 19 -9.38 -5.16 2.54
CA ALA A 19 -8.42 -5.88 3.38
C ALA A 19 -7.00 -5.33 3.16
N MET A 20 -6.62 -5.13 1.90
CA MET A 20 -5.37 -4.49 1.50
C MET A 20 -5.22 -3.05 2.05
N ALA A 21 -6.29 -2.25 2.04
CA ALA A 21 -6.26 -0.90 2.63
C ALA A 21 -6.11 -0.90 4.16
N ALA A 22 -6.55 -1.97 4.83
CA ALA A 22 -6.43 -2.13 6.27
C ALA A 22 -5.02 -2.57 6.72
N GLU A 23 -4.24 -3.23 5.84
CA GLU A 23 -2.91 -3.75 6.16
C GLU A 23 -1.96 -2.72 6.82
N PRO A 24 -1.76 -1.50 6.27
CA PRO A 24 -0.92 -0.50 6.94
C PRO A 24 -1.39 -0.18 8.37
N VAL A 25 -2.70 -0.08 8.58
CA VAL A 25 -3.29 0.23 9.89
C VAL A 25 -3.01 -0.91 10.88
N ILE A 26 -3.23 -2.16 10.44
CA ILE A 26 -2.97 -3.35 11.25
C ILE A 26 -1.49 -3.44 11.62
N LEU A 27 -0.59 -3.25 10.65
CA LEU A 27 0.85 -3.24 10.88
C LEU A 27 1.25 -2.14 11.87
N ALA A 28 0.72 -0.93 11.74
CA ALA A 28 0.99 0.16 12.68
C ALA A 28 0.53 -0.19 14.10
N LEU A 29 -0.66 -0.77 14.26
CA LEU A 29 -1.16 -1.24 15.56
C LEU A 29 -0.25 -2.32 16.16
N ILE A 30 0.14 -3.32 15.36
CA ILE A 30 1.07 -4.37 15.78
C ILE A 30 2.40 -3.76 16.23
N ALA A 31 2.96 -2.82 15.47
CA ALA A 31 4.23 -2.19 15.81
C ALA A 31 4.18 -1.44 17.14
N VAL A 32 3.12 -0.65 17.35
CA VAL A 32 2.90 0.08 18.59
C VAL A 32 2.74 -0.89 19.77
N LEU A 33 1.96 -1.96 19.61
CA LEU A 33 1.78 -2.98 20.63
C LEU A 33 3.11 -3.66 20.98
N LEU A 34 3.90 -4.06 19.98
CA LEU A 34 5.20 -4.69 20.18
C LEU A 34 6.17 -3.79 20.95
N LYS A 35 6.27 -2.50 20.58
CA LYS A 35 7.13 -1.56 21.33
C LYS A 35 6.58 -1.22 22.71
N SER A 36 5.26 -1.09 22.88
CA SER A 36 4.66 -0.81 24.20
C SER A 36 4.95 -1.90 25.24
N ARG A 37 5.18 -3.13 24.78
CA ARG A 37 5.53 -4.28 25.61
C ARG A 37 7.05 -4.50 25.73
N ASN A 38 7.87 -3.58 25.21
CA ASN A 38 9.32 -3.73 25.08
C ASN A 38 9.74 -5.05 24.39
N ALA A 39 8.89 -5.60 23.53
CA ALA A 39 9.18 -6.83 22.80
C ALA A 39 10.20 -6.59 21.66
N VAL A 40 10.43 -5.32 21.30
CA VAL A 40 11.32 -4.91 20.21
C VAL A 40 12.13 -3.68 20.65
N GLU A 41 13.41 -3.89 20.92
CA GLU A 41 14.37 -2.81 21.21
C GLU A 41 14.74 -2.03 19.94
N ASN A 42 15.35 -0.86 20.13
CA ASN A 42 15.88 -0.09 18.99
C ASN A 42 17.22 -0.69 18.59
N PHE A 43 17.30 -1.26 17.38
CA PHE A 43 18.51 -1.97 16.92
C PHE A 43 19.52 -1.08 16.20
N LEU A 44 19.08 0.08 15.69
CA LEU A 44 19.93 0.97 14.88
C LEU A 44 20.27 2.26 15.63
N SER A 45 21.47 2.77 15.33
CA SER A 45 21.94 4.03 15.91
C SER A 45 21.07 5.21 15.45
N PRO A 46 20.75 6.17 16.33
CA PRO A 46 20.05 7.40 15.95
C PRO A 46 20.74 8.16 14.81
N ALA A 47 22.07 8.07 14.69
CA ALA A 47 22.82 8.72 13.61
C ALA A 47 22.48 8.15 12.22
N SER A 48 21.96 6.92 12.15
CA SER A 48 21.52 6.29 10.90
C SER A 48 20.05 6.56 10.56
N GLU A 49 19.29 7.19 11.46
CA GLU A 49 17.85 7.41 11.29
C GLU A 49 17.56 8.31 10.08
N GLU A 50 18.18 9.48 10.02
CA GLU A 50 17.96 10.45 8.95
C GLU A 50 18.29 9.90 7.55
N PRO A 51 19.47 9.29 7.29
CA PRO A 51 19.75 8.73 5.97
C PRO A 51 18.82 7.57 5.61
N VAL A 52 18.42 6.74 6.57
CA VAL A 52 17.46 5.64 6.32
C VAL A 52 16.07 6.20 6.02
N MET A 53 15.62 7.23 6.73
CA MET A 53 14.36 7.92 6.47
C MET A 53 14.33 8.50 5.06
N VAL A 54 15.40 9.18 4.63
CA VAL A 54 15.50 9.74 3.27
C VAL A 54 15.42 8.62 2.23
N ALA A 55 16.13 7.51 2.43
CA ALA A 55 16.03 6.35 1.55
C ALA A 55 14.61 5.78 1.51
N PHE A 56 13.94 5.67 2.66
CA PHE A 56 12.57 5.15 2.75
C PHE A 56 11.57 6.06 2.05
N ILE A 57 11.72 7.38 2.17
CA ILE A 57 10.91 8.36 1.44
C ILE A 57 11.14 8.21 -0.06
N ALA A 58 12.39 8.15 -0.52
CA ALA A 58 12.72 7.99 -1.93
C ALA A 58 12.12 6.70 -2.52
N ILE A 59 12.29 5.57 -1.83
CA ILE A 59 11.71 4.28 -2.22
C ILE A 59 10.17 4.35 -2.20
N SER A 60 9.58 5.00 -1.20
CA SER A 60 8.13 5.20 -1.14
C SER A 60 7.62 5.98 -2.35
N MET A 61 8.30 7.05 -2.75
CA MET A 61 7.92 7.82 -3.94
C MET A 61 7.98 6.97 -5.22
N ILE A 62 8.98 6.09 -5.35
CA ILE A 62 9.08 5.16 -6.48
C ILE A 62 7.87 4.20 -6.49
N PHE A 63 7.51 3.63 -5.34
CA PHE A 63 6.35 2.75 -5.23
C PHE A 63 5.03 3.46 -5.52
N VAL A 64 4.86 4.68 -5.02
CA VAL A 64 3.70 5.53 -5.31
C VAL A 64 3.59 5.79 -6.82
N TRP A 65 4.70 6.18 -7.45
CA TRP A 65 4.75 6.42 -8.89
C TRP A 65 4.42 5.17 -9.70
N LEU A 66 5.01 4.01 -9.35
CA LEU A 66 4.73 2.73 -9.98
C LEU A 66 3.26 2.33 -9.80
N SER A 67 2.72 2.51 -8.60
CA SER A 67 1.31 2.22 -8.28
C SER A 67 0.36 2.95 -9.22
N PHE A 68 0.56 4.25 -9.44
CA PHE A 68 -0.22 5.02 -10.42
C PHE A 68 -0.04 4.53 -11.85
N ARG A 69 1.18 4.14 -12.25
CA ARG A 69 1.44 3.59 -13.59
C ARG A 69 0.67 2.29 -13.83
N PHE A 70 0.74 1.35 -12.90
CA PHE A 70 0.00 0.10 -12.97
C PHE A 70 -1.51 0.32 -12.92
N ALA A 71 -2.00 1.23 -12.07
CA ALA A 71 -3.43 1.57 -11.98
C ALA A 71 -3.97 2.16 -13.30
N SER A 72 -3.17 2.97 -13.99
CA SER A 72 -3.56 3.60 -15.25
C SER A 72 -3.50 2.67 -16.47
N GLY A 73 -2.94 1.45 -16.34
CA GLY A 73 -2.68 0.55 -17.45
C GLY A 73 -1.67 1.07 -18.48
N ARG A 74 -1.05 2.25 -18.24
CA ARG A 74 -0.12 2.88 -19.18
C ARG A 74 1.28 2.29 -19.02
N ASN A 75 1.57 1.31 -19.88
CA ASN A 75 2.89 0.94 -20.43
C ASN A 75 4.06 0.89 -19.44
N LEU A 76 4.16 -0.21 -18.69
CA LEU A 76 5.44 -0.74 -18.19
C LEU A 76 5.82 -2.08 -18.83
N LEU A 77 4.88 -2.72 -19.54
CA LEU A 77 5.06 -4.00 -20.20
C LEU A 77 4.89 -3.83 -21.72
N PRO A 78 5.59 -4.64 -22.54
CA PRO A 78 5.36 -4.71 -23.99
C PRO A 78 3.86 -4.83 -24.32
N GLN A 79 3.41 -4.16 -25.39
CA GLN A 79 2.00 -4.15 -25.82
C GLN A 79 1.40 -5.56 -26.00
N ALA A 80 2.24 -6.52 -26.41
CA ALA A 80 1.85 -7.93 -26.55
C ALA A 80 1.49 -8.62 -25.21
N LEU A 81 2.15 -8.23 -24.11
CA LEU A 81 1.90 -8.77 -22.76
C LEU A 81 0.73 -8.06 -22.07
N THR A 82 0.54 -6.76 -22.33
CA THR A 82 -0.62 -6.01 -21.82
C THR A 82 -1.92 -6.42 -22.47
N ALA A 83 -1.91 -6.81 -23.75
CA ALA A 83 -3.09 -7.31 -24.46
C ALA A 83 -3.63 -8.65 -23.90
N GLN A 84 -2.76 -9.46 -23.27
CA GLN A 84 -3.14 -10.75 -22.67
C GLN A 84 -3.32 -10.68 -21.14
N ALA A 85 -2.90 -9.57 -20.51
CA ALA A 85 -2.88 -9.47 -19.06
C ALA A 85 -4.25 -9.12 -18.47
N ASN A 86 -4.60 -9.79 -17.37
CA ASN A 86 -5.86 -9.57 -16.67
C ASN A 86 -5.86 -8.17 -16.00
N PRO A 87 -6.81 -7.27 -16.33
CA PRO A 87 -6.92 -5.95 -15.72
C PRO A 87 -7.03 -5.96 -14.19
N GLN A 88 -7.64 -7.00 -13.62
CA GLN A 88 -7.74 -7.16 -12.17
C GLN A 88 -6.37 -7.43 -11.52
N GLY A 89 -5.47 -8.10 -12.23
CA GLY A 89 -4.10 -8.33 -11.77
C GLY A 89 -3.32 -7.03 -11.63
N PHE A 90 -3.44 -6.11 -12.61
CA PHE A 90 -2.81 -4.80 -12.52
C PHE A 90 -3.35 -3.94 -11.39
N ARG A 91 -4.65 -4.01 -11.10
CA ARG A 91 -5.26 -3.32 -9.95
C ARG A 91 -4.71 -3.85 -8.63
N LEU A 92 -4.57 -5.17 -8.50
CA LEU A 92 -3.96 -5.78 -7.30
C LEU A 92 -2.49 -5.39 -7.14
N VAL A 93 -1.73 -5.36 -8.23
CA VAL A 93 -0.32 -4.89 -8.19
C VAL A 93 -0.26 -3.42 -7.79
N ALA A 94 -1.11 -2.57 -8.36
CA ALA A 94 -1.18 -1.16 -8.00
C ALA A 94 -1.48 -0.97 -6.51
N LEU A 95 -2.46 -1.70 -5.97
CA LEU A 95 -2.79 -1.67 -4.53
C LEU A 95 -1.63 -2.19 -3.68
N GLY A 96 -1.00 -3.30 -4.07
CA GLY A 96 0.18 -3.82 -3.38
C GLY A 96 1.32 -2.80 -3.29
N LEU A 97 1.58 -2.07 -4.38
CA LEU A 97 2.57 -1.00 -4.42
C LEU A 97 2.14 0.21 -3.58
N ALA A 98 0.85 0.52 -3.51
CA ALA A 98 0.31 1.62 -2.69
C ALA A 98 0.47 1.37 -1.18
N ILE A 99 0.50 0.10 -0.76
CA ILE A 99 0.68 -0.31 0.64
C ILE A 99 2.16 -0.24 1.07
N ALA A 100 3.10 -0.36 0.12
CA ALA A 100 4.53 -0.46 0.41
C ALA A 100 5.09 0.66 1.31
N PRO A 101 4.71 1.95 1.16
CA PRO A 101 5.12 2.98 2.12
C PRO A 101 4.71 2.65 3.56
N GLY A 102 3.52 2.10 3.79
CA GLY A 102 3.05 1.72 5.13
C GLY A 102 3.92 0.62 5.76
N ILE A 103 4.34 -0.35 4.95
CA ILE A 103 5.31 -1.40 5.36
C ILE A 103 6.65 -0.78 5.72
N LEU A 104 7.15 0.19 4.93
CA LEU A 104 8.38 0.92 5.26
C LEU A 104 8.24 1.71 6.56
N GLY A 105 7.08 2.34 6.80
CA GLY A 105 6.78 3.01 8.06
C GLY A 105 6.79 2.05 9.26
N PHE A 106 6.21 0.86 9.08
CA PHE A 106 6.25 -0.22 10.07
C PHE A 106 7.69 -0.61 10.41
N VAL A 107 8.49 -0.92 9.38
CA VAL A 107 9.91 -1.31 9.54
C VAL A 107 10.71 -0.20 10.22
N HIS A 108 10.55 1.05 9.77
CA HIS A 108 11.25 2.20 10.37
C HIS A 108 10.90 2.35 11.85
N TYR A 109 9.62 2.21 12.21
CA TYR A 109 9.19 2.31 13.58
C TYR A 109 9.79 1.21 14.46
N LEU A 110 9.88 -0.04 13.97
CA LEU A 110 10.51 -1.12 14.74
C LEU A 110 11.98 -0.82 15.05
N PHE A 111 12.73 -0.27 14.08
CA PHE A 111 14.15 0.02 14.25
C PHE A 111 14.45 1.26 15.10
N PHE A 112 13.68 2.34 14.94
CA PHE A 112 14.00 3.65 15.52
C PHE A 112 12.97 4.17 16.54
N GLY A 113 11.79 3.55 16.63
CA GLY A 113 10.72 3.94 17.57
C GLY A 113 10.04 5.27 17.26
N LYS A 114 10.17 5.79 16.04
CA LYS A 114 9.64 7.10 15.66
C LYS A 114 8.21 7.02 15.18
N LEU A 115 7.28 7.40 16.05
CA LEU A 115 5.84 7.36 15.76
C LEU A 115 5.45 8.23 14.55
N LEU A 116 6.11 9.39 14.38
CA LEU A 116 5.81 10.30 13.27
C LEU A 116 6.04 9.63 11.90
N ALA A 117 7.15 8.89 11.76
CA ALA A 117 7.46 8.13 10.56
C ALA A 117 6.38 7.10 10.24
N LEU A 118 5.95 6.36 11.29
CA LEU A 118 4.90 5.36 11.19
C LEU A 118 3.60 6.00 10.66
N LEU A 119 3.19 7.12 11.27
CA LEU A 119 1.94 7.80 10.94
C LEU A 119 1.95 8.41 9.53
N ILE A 120 3.03 9.08 9.14
CA ILE A 120 3.12 9.71 7.81
C ILE A 120 3.08 8.65 6.71
N LEU A 121 3.91 7.61 6.84
CA LEU A 121 4.03 6.59 5.80
C LEU A 121 2.81 5.66 5.75
N ASN A 122 2.24 5.28 6.89
CA ASN A 122 1.00 4.49 6.92
C ASN A 122 -0.21 5.31 6.49
N GLY A 123 -0.36 6.54 6.99
CA GLY A 123 -1.45 7.43 6.58
C GLY A 123 -1.42 7.70 5.09
N GLY A 124 -0.23 7.95 4.52
CA GLY A 124 -0.04 8.10 3.08
C GLY A 124 -0.41 6.84 2.30
N ALA A 125 0.02 5.66 2.75
CA ALA A 125 -0.31 4.38 2.12
C ALA A 125 -1.82 4.07 2.15
N VAL A 126 -2.49 4.34 3.27
CA VAL A 126 -3.95 4.17 3.40
C VAL A 126 -4.68 5.11 2.44
N ALA A 127 -4.33 6.40 2.46
CA ALA A 127 -4.95 7.40 1.59
C ALA A 127 -4.77 7.05 0.11
N LEU A 128 -3.57 6.60 -0.27
CA LEU A 128 -3.28 6.18 -1.64
C LEU A 128 -4.07 4.93 -2.05
N THR A 129 -4.11 3.93 -1.17
CA THR A 129 -4.86 2.68 -1.42
C THR A 129 -6.34 2.98 -1.58
N ILE A 130 -6.93 3.78 -0.69
CA ILE A 130 -8.34 4.21 -0.79
C ILE A 130 -8.60 4.92 -2.12
N LYS A 131 -7.72 5.85 -2.52
CA LYS A 131 -7.84 6.54 -3.81
C LYS A 131 -7.85 5.56 -4.99
N HIS A 132 -7.02 4.53 -4.98
CA HIS A 132 -7.04 3.51 -6.03
C HIS A 132 -8.34 2.72 -6.03
N ILE A 133 -8.84 2.32 -4.85
CA ILE A 133 -10.10 1.58 -4.73
C ILE A 133 -11.27 2.40 -5.30
N THR A 134 -11.36 3.68 -4.96
CA THR A 134 -12.44 4.56 -5.45
C THR A 134 -12.34 4.74 -6.98
N GLN A 135 -11.15 4.97 -7.51
CA GLN A 135 -10.93 5.10 -8.96
C GLN A 135 -11.27 3.81 -9.73
N PHE A 136 -10.96 2.63 -9.17
CA PHE A 136 -11.31 1.36 -9.80
C PHE A 136 -12.82 1.07 -9.79
N ASN A 137 -13.56 1.62 -8.84
CA ASN A 137 -15.01 1.55 -8.80
C ASN A 137 -15.65 2.46 -9.86
N GLU A 138 -15.17 3.70 -9.98
CA GLU A 138 -15.66 4.67 -10.98
C GLU A 138 -15.39 4.18 -12.41
N GLY A 139 -14.22 3.60 -12.68
CA GLY A 139 -13.88 3.05 -14.00
C GLY A 139 -14.57 1.74 -14.38
N ASN A 140 -15.41 1.18 -13.50
CA ASN A 140 -16.21 -0.03 -13.72
C ASN A 140 -17.72 0.26 -13.89
N SER A 141 -18.12 1.54 -13.89
CA SER A 141 -19.51 2.00 -14.06
C SER A 141 -19.83 2.36 -15.50
#